data_AF-A0A934M0M4-F1
#
_entry.id   AF-A0A934M0M4-F1
#
_cell.length_a   1.000
_cell.length_b   1.000
_cell.length_c   1.000
_cell.angle_alpha   90.00
_cell.angle_beta   90.00
_cell.angle_gamma   90.00
#
_symmetry.space_group_name_H-M   'P 1'
#
loop_
_entity.id
_entity.type
_entity.pdbx_description
1 polymer ?
#
loop_
_entity_poly.entity_id
_entity_poly.type
_entity_poly.pdbx_seq_one_letter_code
_entity_poly.pdbx_strand_id
1 'polypeptide(L)'
;MSGNQAICSESTAFPYLSNGINTSLLCIGTRHKAGWKDNELSVSFPFNSFFKITEGVMNTINIMDSNAKKEIIEKKLHENAIDNFHIKYNFNYYNISIK
;
A
#
# COMPACT_ATOMS: atom_id res chain seq x y z
N MET A 1 11.88 9.12 -27.93
CA MET A 1 11.02 8.11 -27.29
C MET A 1 9.94 8.84 -26.50
N SER A 2 8.78 9.08 -27.11
CA SER A 2 7.75 10.00 -26.61
C SER A 2 6.40 9.29 -26.57
N GLY A 3 6.09 8.67 -25.43
CA GLY A 3 4.81 7.99 -25.21
C GLY A 3 4.82 7.16 -23.93
N ASN A 4 3.91 7.49 -23.00
CA ASN A 4 3.41 6.68 -21.87
C ASN A 4 4.42 5.84 -21.07
N GLN A 5 5.62 6.36 -20.84
CA GLN A 5 6.63 5.65 -20.04
C GLN A 5 6.20 5.45 -18.59
N ALA A 6 5.31 6.28 -18.05
CA ALA A 6 4.82 6.10 -16.68
C ALA A 6 3.97 4.84 -16.50
N ILE A 7 2.69 4.86 -16.86
CA ILE A 7 1.81 3.72 -16.53
C ILE A 7 2.21 2.45 -17.29
N CYS A 8 2.53 2.57 -18.59
CA CYS A 8 2.79 1.41 -19.42
C CYS A 8 4.18 0.80 -19.14
N SER A 9 5.23 1.63 -19.10
CA SER A 9 6.61 1.12 -18.95
C SER A 9 7.00 0.96 -17.48
N GLU A 10 6.90 2.03 -16.68
CA GLU A 10 7.34 2.07 -15.29
C GLU A 10 6.36 1.36 -14.34
N SER A 11 5.05 1.53 -14.51
CA SER A 11 4.07 0.95 -13.57
C SER A 11 3.55 -0.44 -13.95
N THR A 12 3.75 -0.88 -15.20
CA THR A 12 3.22 -2.16 -15.69
C THR A 12 4.32 -3.10 -16.18
N ALA A 13 5.06 -2.71 -17.23
CA ALA A 13 6.07 -3.59 -17.84
C ALA A 13 7.24 -3.86 -16.88
N PHE A 14 7.78 -2.83 -16.22
CA PHE A 14 8.91 -2.97 -15.34
C PHE A 14 8.62 -3.88 -14.13
N PRO A 15 7.53 -3.72 -13.34
CA PRO A 15 7.24 -4.61 -12.22
C PRO A 15 7.02 -6.05 -12.67
N TYR A 16 6.38 -6.25 -13.83
CA TYR A 16 6.15 -7.58 -14.40
C TYR A 16 7.46 -8.27 -14.79
N LEU A 17 8.35 -7.57 -15.51
CA LEU A 17 9.61 -8.14 -16.01
C LEU A 17 10.67 -8.29 -14.92
N SER A 18 10.79 -7.30 -14.02
CA SER A 18 11.79 -7.30 -12.95
C SER A 18 11.35 -8.10 -11.72
N ASN A 19 10.07 -8.45 -11.63
CA ASN A 19 9.45 -9.00 -10.44
C ASN A 19 9.70 -8.12 -9.18
N GLY A 20 9.77 -6.80 -9.38
CA GLY A 20 10.14 -5.82 -8.36
C GLY A 20 9.12 -4.70 -8.19
N ILE A 21 9.26 -3.95 -7.09
CA ILE A 21 8.48 -2.74 -6.85
C ILE A 21 9.08 -1.59 -7.67
N ASN A 22 8.23 -0.73 -8.23
CA ASN A 22 8.67 0.48 -8.89
C ASN A 22 7.81 1.69 -8.52
N THR A 23 8.38 2.87 -8.69
CA THR A 23 7.71 4.14 -8.47
C THR A 23 7.87 5.05 -9.68
N SER A 24 6.76 5.60 -10.17
CA SER A 24 6.74 6.54 -11.30
C SER A 24 6.26 7.91 -10.85
N LEU A 25 6.99 8.95 -11.22
CA LEU A 25 6.56 10.35 -11.06
C LEU A 25 5.58 10.81 -12.15
N LEU A 26 5.09 9.89 -12.99
CA LEU A 26 4.13 10.12 -14.06
C LEU A 26 4.62 11.08 -15.15
N CYS A 27 4.65 10.60 -16.39
CA CYS A 27 4.99 11.43 -17.53
C CYS A 27 3.86 12.43 -17.83
N ILE A 28 4.22 13.58 -18.38
CA ILE A 28 3.28 14.68 -18.69
C ILE A 28 2.09 14.21 -19.55
N GLY A 29 2.32 13.22 -20.43
CA GLY A 29 1.28 12.63 -21.27
C GLY A 29 0.16 11.98 -20.46
N THR A 30 0.48 11.08 -19.53
CA THR A 30 -0.56 10.43 -18.70
C THR A 30 -1.19 11.43 -17.73
N ARG A 31 -0.42 12.40 -17.20
CA ARG A 31 -0.97 13.44 -16.33
C ARG A 31 -2.11 14.20 -17.01
N HIS A 32 -1.88 14.71 -18.21
CA HIS A 32 -2.94 15.43 -18.95
C HIS A 32 -4.05 14.55 -19.49
N LYS A 33 -3.76 13.31 -19.91
CA LYS A 33 -4.74 12.45 -20.56
C LYS A 33 -5.62 11.65 -19.60
N ALA A 34 -5.10 11.28 -18.42
CA ALA A 34 -5.82 10.55 -17.39
C ALA A 34 -6.24 11.42 -16.20
N GLY A 35 -5.82 12.70 -16.17
CA GLY A 35 -6.25 13.67 -15.16
C GLY A 35 -5.56 13.51 -13.80
N TRP A 36 -4.36 12.94 -13.75
CA TRP A 36 -3.58 12.83 -12.51
C TRP A 36 -3.15 14.21 -12.01
N LYS A 37 -3.29 14.43 -10.71
CA LYS A 37 -2.90 15.69 -10.06
C LYS A 37 -1.39 15.80 -9.94
N ASP A 38 -0.87 17.02 -9.86
CA ASP A 38 0.57 17.29 -9.78
C ASP A 38 1.25 16.61 -8.59
N ASN A 39 0.52 16.39 -7.49
CA ASN A 39 1.00 15.74 -6.28
C ASN A 39 0.75 14.21 -6.24
N GLU A 40 0.32 13.60 -7.34
CA GLU A 40 0.13 12.16 -7.45
C GLU A 40 1.35 11.48 -8.08
N LEU A 41 1.64 10.26 -7.61
CA LEU A 41 2.64 9.35 -8.15
C LEU A 41 2.04 7.94 -8.23
N SER A 42 2.68 7.06 -9.00
CA SER A 42 2.32 5.64 -9.05
C SER A 42 3.33 4.79 -8.30
N VAL A 43 2.85 3.87 -7.47
CA VAL A 43 3.62 2.76 -6.92
C VAL A 43 3.05 1.47 -7.50
N SER A 44 3.92 0.59 -7.97
CA SER A 44 3.54 -0.66 -8.64
C SER A 44 4.39 -1.82 -8.16
N PHE A 45 3.82 -3.01 -8.18
CA PHE A 45 4.48 -4.25 -7.80
C PHE A 45 3.82 -5.43 -8.55
N PRO A 46 4.54 -6.54 -8.78
CA PRO A 46 3.98 -7.69 -9.47
C PRO A 46 2.94 -8.40 -8.58
N PHE A 47 1.91 -8.98 -9.22
CA PHE A 47 0.78 -9.58 -8.50
C PHE A 47 1.17 -10.71 -7.54
N ASN A 48 2.20 -11.50 -7.85
CA ASN A 48 2.72 -12.53 -6.95
C ASN A 48 3.21 -11.98 -5.59
N SER A 49 3.55 -10.69 -5.52
CA SER A 49 3.92 -10.01 -4.28
C SER A 49 2.73 -9.51 -3.47
N PHE A 50 1.51 -9.52 -4.04
CA PHE A 50 0.32 -8.95 -3.43
C PHE A 50 0.04 -9.53 -2.05
N PHE A 51 -0.02 -10.86 -1.91
CA PHE A 51 -0.29 -11.53 -0.63
C PHE A 51 0.71 -11.16 0.46
N LYS A 52 2.01 -11.09 0.10
CA LYS A 52 3.07 -10.72 1.05
C LYS A 52 2.96 -9.26 1.48
N ILE A 53 2.61 -8.37 0.54
CA ILE A 53 2.42 -6.94 0.83
C ILE A 53 1.21 -6.73 1.73
N THR A 54 0.07 -7.37 1.42
CA THR A 54 -1.14 -7.24 2.24
C THR A 54 -0.94 -7.82 3.64
N GLU A 55 -0.29 -8.98 3.76
CA GLU A 55 0.11 -9.54 5.05
C GLU A 55 1.02 -8.57 5.83
N GLY A 56 2.01 -7.97 5.16
CA GLY A 56 2.88 -6.96 5.76
C GLY A 56 2.10 -5.75 6.28
N VAL A 57 1.16 -5.22 5.50
CA VAL A 57 0.28 -4.10 5.91
C VAL A 57 -0.59 -4.50 7.11
N MET A 58 -1.14 -5.72 7.12
CA MET A 58 -1.92 -6.20 8.27
C MET A 58 -1.03 -6.30 9.52
N ASN A 59 0.17 -6.85 9.40
CA ASN A 59 1.08 -7.03 10.52
C ASN A 59 1.56 -5.71 11.15
N THR A 60 1.54 -4.59 10.41
CA THR A 60 1.91 -3.28 10.98
C THR A 60 0.82 -2.65 11.83
N ILE A 61 -0.45 -3.06 11.71
CA ILE A 61 -1.59 -2.47 12.47
C ILE A 61 -1.30 -2.50 13.96
N ASN A 62 -0.83 -3.64 14.47
CA ASN A 62 -0.55 -3.78 15.89
C ASN A 62 0.56 -2.84 16.33
N ILE A 63 1.69 -2.83 15.65
CA ILE A 63 2.84 -2.03 16.10
C ILE A 63 2.70 -0.53 15.77
N MET A 64 1.95 -0.11 14.75
CA MET A 64 1.95 1.29 14.31
C MET A 64 0.72 2.09 14.74
N ASP A 65 -0.45 1.46 14.90
CA ASP A 65 -1.71 2.20 15.10
C ASP A 65 -2.10 2.42 16.58
N SER A 66 -2.82 3.52 16.83
CA SER A 66 -3.43 3.82 18.13
C SER A 66 -4.63 2.91 18.40
N ASN A 67 -5.06 2.81 19.67
CA ASN A 67 -6.29 2.09 20.01
C ASN A 67 -7.51 2.64 19.25
N ALA A 68 -7.65 3.98 19.17
CA ALA A 68 -8.75 4.60 18.43
C ALA A 68 -8.77 4.21 16.94
N LYS A 69 -7.60 4.08 16.30
CA LYS A 69 -7.52 3.59 14.92
C LYS A 69 -7.81 2.10 14.83
N LYS A 70 -7.32 1.31 15.80
CA LYS A 70 -7.57 -0.13 15.89
C LYS A 70 -9.05 -0.48 16.01
N GLU A 71 -9.83 0.30 16.77
CA GLU A 71 -11.29 0.14 16.84
C GLU A 71 -11.97 0.31 15.47
N ILE A 72 -11.55 1.33 14.70
CA ILE A 72 -12.05 1.56 13.35
C ILE A 72 -11.67 0.40 12.42
N ILE A 73 -10.44 -0.11 12.54
CA ILE A 73 -9.95 -1.24 11.75
C ILE A 73 -10.71 -2.51 12.11
N GLU A 74 -10.89 -2.82 13.39
CA GLU A 74 -11.62 -3.99 13.89
C GLU A 74 -13.05 -4.03 13.34
N LYS A 75 -13.76 -2.90 13.40
CA LYS A 75 -15.10 -2.77 12.79
C LYS A 75 -15.08 -3.09 11.29
N LYS A 76 -14.11 -2.54 10.55
CA LYS A 76 -13.99 -2.79 9.10
C LYS A 76 -13.64 -4.24 8.80
N LEU A 77 -12.80 -4.89 9.60
CA LEU A 77 -12.47 -6.30 9.44
C LEU A 77 -13.71 -7.17 9.61
N HIS A 78 -14.51 -6.91 10.65
CA HIS A 78 -15.77 -7.61 10.88
C HIS A 78 -16.79 -7.37 9.75
N GLU A 79 -16.96 -6.13 9.28
CA GLU A 79 -17.84 -5.80 8.15
C GLU A 79 -17.47 -6.51 6.84
N ASN A 80 -16.19 -6.89 6.68
CA ASN A 80 -15.68 -7.58 5.49
C ASN A 80 -15.42 -9.08 5.72
N ALA A 81 -15.88 -9.65 6.86
CA ALA A 81 -15.67 -11.05 7.23
C ALA A 81 -14.19 -11.49 7.22
N ILE A 82 -13.30 -10.64 7.73
CA ILE A 82 -11.87 -10.90 7.87
C ILE A 82 -11.56 -11.21 9.34
N ASP A 83 -11.72 -12.48 9.73
CA ASP A 83 -11.62 -12.90 11.13
C ASP A 83 -10.22 -13.40 11.53
N ASN A 84 -9.32 -13.56 10.55
CA ASN A 84 -8.01 -14.20 10.75
C ASN A 84 -6.92 -13.25 11.32
N PHE A 85 -7.29 -12.03 11.74
CA PHE A 85 -6.34 -11.04 12.23
C PHE A 85 -6.64 -10.64 13.68
N HIS A 86 -5.68 -10.88 14.57
CA HIS A 86 -5.81 -10.55 15.99
C HIS A 86 -5.24 -9.16 16.32
N ILE A 87 -6.11 -8.22 16.68
CA ILE A 87 -5.75 -6.87 17.11
C ILE A 87 -5.29 -6.89 18.58
N LYS A 88 -4.14 -6.26 18.86
CA LYS A 88 -3.56 -6.08 20.20
C LYS A 88 -3.69 -4.63 20.62
N TYR A 89 -4.66 -4.36 21.49
CA TYR A 89 -4.81 -3.05 22.13
C TYR A 89 -3.68 -2.78 23.13
N ASN A 90 -3.38 -1.49 23.36
CA ASN A 90 -2.30 -1.01 24.23
C ASN A 90 -0.88 -1.49 23.85
N PHE A 91 -0.71 -2.05 22.66
CA PHE A 91 0.56 -2.49 22.14
C PHE A 91 0.83 -1.71 20.86
N ASN A 92 1.66 -0.67 20.89
CA ASN A 92 2.12 0.04 19.69
C ASN A 92 3.47 0.74 19.96
N TYR A 93 4.13 1.19 18.90
CA TYR A 93 5.51 1.66 18.87
C TYR A 93 5.81 2.78 19.87
N TYR A 94 4.83 3.63 20.17
CA TYR A 94 4.99 4.80 21.04
C TYR A 94 4.31 4.65 22.41
N ASN A 95 3.70 3.50 22.70
CA ASN A 95 3.07 3.20 24.00
C ASN A 95 3.59 1.90 24.64
N ILE A 96 4.45 1.14 23.95
CA ILE A 96 5.19 0.03 24.55
C ILE A 96 6.23 0.63 25.49
N SER A 97 5.87 0.70 26.77
CA SER A 97 6.84 0.92 27.84
C SER A 97 7.64 -0.39 27.96
N ILE A 98 8.89 -0.38 27.48
CA ILE A 98 9.85 -1.44 27.77
C ILE A 98 10.17 -1.30 29.26
N LYS A 99 9.45 -2.07 30.09
CA LYS A 99 9.86 -2.33 31.47
C LYS A 99 10.73 -3.57 31.51
#